data_AF-A0A7X8XJA1-F1
#
_entry.id   AF-A0A7X8XJA1-F1
#
_cell.length_a   1.000
_cell.length_b   1.000
_cell.length_c   1.000
_cell.angle_alpha   90.00
_cell.angle_beta   90.00
_cell.angle_gamma   90.00
#
_symmetry.space_group_name_H-M   'P 1'
#
loop_
_entity.id
_entity.type
_entity.pdbx_description
1 polymer ?
#
loop_
_entity_poly.entity_id
_entity_poly.type
_entity_poly.pdbx_seq_one_letter_code
_entity_poly.pdbx_strand_id
1 'polypeptide(L)'
;AGKDRTGILTALLLESLGTPREVILDDYMQSVRNSPGLVVHPEWLEVVFRVVDGAGGIEAFLKSKGVPAQIPEAIRQNIEEPVER
;
A
#
# COMPACT_ATOMS: atom_id res chain seq x y z
N ALA A 1 -13.97 -10.79 2.19
CA ALA A 1 -13.18 -10.35 3.36
C ALA A 1 -11.71 -10.29 2.97
N GLY A 2 -11.20 -9.09 2.73
CA GLY A 2 -9.85 -8.79 2.23
C GLY A 2 -9.51 -7.30 2.42
N LYS A 3 -10.54 -6.44 2.42
CA LYS A 3 -10.50 -4.98 2.65
C LYS A 3 -9.51 -4.49 3.71
N ASP A 4 -9.39 -5.17 4.86
CA ASP A 4 -8.58 -4.68 5.97
C ASP A 4 -7.12 -5.07 5.76
N ARG A 5 -6.76 -6.35 6.00
CA ARG A 5 -5.37 -6.81 5.89
C ARG A 5 -4.81 -6.75 4.47
N THR A 6 -5.59 -7.15 3.46
CA THR A 6 -5.16 -7.09 2.07
C THR A 6 -5.11 -5.64 1.60
N GLY A 7 -6.12 -4.82 1.91
CA GLY A 7 -6.12 -3.41 1.54
C GLY A 7 -4.95 -2.63 2.15
N ILE A 8 -4.62 -2.88 3.41
CA ILE A 8 -3.44 -2.28 4.06
C ILE A 8 -2.15 -2.76 3.40
N LEU A 9 -2.03 -4.06 3.09
CA LEU A 9 -0.84 -4.59 2.43
C LEU A 9 -0.66 -4.00 1.02
N THR A 10 -1.73 -3.93 0.24
CA THR A 10 -1.73 -3.31 -1.10
C THR A 10 -1.35 -1.84 -1.01
N ALA A 11 -1.88 -1.10 -0.03
CA ALA A 11 -1.53 0.30 0.15
C ALA A 11 -0.06 0.51 0.51
N LEU A 12 0.51 -0.32 1.40
CA LEU A 12 1.93 -0.26 1.72
C LEU A 12 2.82 -0.61 0.52
N LEU A 13 2.38 -1.55 -0.32
CA LEU A 13 3.06 -1.89 -1.56
C LEU A 13 3.05 -0.69 -2.54
N LEU A 14 1.89 -0.09 -2.79
CA LEU A 14 1.76 1.06 -3.68
C LEU A 14 2.53 2.29 -3.17
N GLU A 15 2.52 2.53 -1.86
CA GLU A 15 3.34 3.58 -1.23
C GLU A 15 4.83 3.32 -1.46
N SER A 16 5.29 2.06 -1.39
CA SER A 16 6.69 1.70 -1.64
C SER A 16 7.13 1.90 -3.11
N LEU A 17 6.16 1.85 -4.03
CA LEU A 17 6.33 2.19 -5.43
C LEU A 17 6.30 3.71 -5.68
N GLY A 18 6.00 4.53 -4.66
CA GLY A 18 5.87 5.98 -4.82
C GLY A 18 4.55 6.42 -5.45
N THR A 19 3.52 5.56 -5.42
CA THR A 19 2.18 5.89 -5.90
C THR A 19 1.59 7.04 -5.07
N PRO A 20 0.96 8.06 -5.69
CA PRO A 20 0.31 9.13 -4.96
C PRO A 20 -0.79 8.61 -4.03
N ARG A 21 -0.86 9.12 -2.79
CA ARG A 21 -1.79 8.60 -1.76
C ARG A 21 -3.26 8.71 -2.14
N GLU A 22 -3.62 9.70 -2.94
CA GLU A 22 -4.96 9.86 -3.50
C GLU A 22 -5.35 8.69 -4.43
N VAL A 23 -4.38 8.15 -5.19
CA VAL A 23 -4.57 6.98 -6.06
C VAL A 23 -4.67 5.71 -5.21
N ILE A 24 -3.82 5.58 -4.19
CA ILE A 24 -3.88 4.46 -3.25
C ILE A 24 -5.22 4.42 -2.52
N LEU A 25 -5.74 5.58 -2.12
CA LEU A 25 -7.03 5.69 -1.45
C LEU A 25 -8.19 5.31 -2.40
N ASP A 26 -8.15 5.75 -3.66
CA ASP A 26 -9.18 5.35 -4.63
C ASP A 26 -9.19 3.83 -4.87
N ASP A 27 -8.02 3.20 -4.99
CA ASP A 27 -7.89 1.73 -5.08
C ASP A 27 -8.45 1.03 -3.84
N TYR A 28 -8.11 1.52 -2.64
CA TYR A 28 -8.64 0.99 -1.39
C TYR A 28 -10.17 1.05 -1.34
N MET A 29 -10.76 2.16 -1.80
CA MET A 29 -12.20 2.37 -1.83
C MET A 29 -12.92 1.57 -2.94
N GLN A 30 -12.21 1.11 -3.98
CA GLN A 30 -12.73 0.21 -5.01
C GLN A 30 -13.34 -1.07 -4.41
N SER A 31 -12.79 -1.54 -3.28
CA SER A 31 -13.32 -2.72 -2.55
C SER A 31 -14.77 -2.54 -2.09
N VAL A 32 -15.19 -1.32 -1.77
CA VAL A 32 -16.59 -0.99 -1.40
C VAL A 32 -17.51 -1.09 -2.61
N ARG A 33 -17.05 -0.57 -3.76
CA ARG A 33 -17.84 -0.51 -5.01
C ARG A 33 -18.26 -1.90 -5.48
N ASN A 34 -17.46 -2.92 -5.17
CA ASN A 34 -17.64 -4.29 -5.66
C ASN A 34 -18.32 -5.24 -4.66
N SER A 35 -18.67 -4.77 -3.45
CA SER A 35 -19.21 -5.64 -2.39
C SER A 35 -20.31 -4.94 -1.60
N PRO A 36 -21.59 -5.17 -1.94
CA PRO A 36 -22.73 -4.62 -1.21
C PRO A 36 -22.66 -4.95 0.29
N GLY A 37 -22.80 -3.94 1.14
CA GLY A 37 -22.74 -4.08 2.60
C GLY A 37 -21.33 -4.08 3.20
N LEU A 38 -20.29 -3.89 2.38
CA LEU A 38 -18.92 -3.76 2.87
C LEU A 38 -18.68 -2.37 3.46
N VAL A 39 -18.33 -2.32 4.74
CA VAL A 39 -17.94 -1.08 5.42
C VAL A 39 -16.43 -0.89 5.32
N VAL A 40 -16.02 0.17 4.64
CA VAL A 40 -14.65 0.65 4.54
C VAL A 40 -14.66 2.15 4.79
N HIS A 41 -13.70 2.60 5.58
CA HIS A 41 -13.55 4.00 5.97
C HIS A 41 -12.18 4.51 5.51
N PRO A 42 -12.11 5.63 4.77
CA PRO A 42 -10.84 6.19 4.31
C PRO A 42 -9.89 6.51 5.48
N GLU A 43 -10.45 6.89 6.64
CA GLU A 43 -9.70 7.23 7.85
C GLU A 43 -8.86 6.05 8.39
N TRP A 44 -9.24 4.81 8.07
CA TRP A 44 -8.43 3.64 8.44
C TRP A 44 -7.10 3.63 7.71
N LEU A 45 -7.07 4.08 6.45
CA LEU A 45 -5.84 4.16 5.68
C LEU A 45 -5.00 5.37 6.10
N GLU A 46 -5.64 6.46 6.50
CA GLU A 46 -4.94 7.62 7.09
C GLU A 46 -4.17 7.24 8.38
N VAL A 47 -4.70 6.32 9.19
CA VAL A 47 -3.94 5.78 10.33
C VAL A 47 -2.66 5.08 9.87
N VAL A 48 -2.73 4.28 8.80
CA VAL A 48 -1.56 3.60 8.24
C VAL A 48 -0.53 4.62 7.75
N PHE A 49 -0.96 5.62 7.00
CA PHE A 49 -0.07 6.68 6.51
C PHE A 49 0.59 7.44 7.65
N ARG A 50 -0.14 7.78 8.73
CA ARG A 50 0.46 8.41 9.92
C ARG A 50 1.53 7.53 10.58
N VAL A 51 1.33 6.22 10.63
CA VAL A 51 2.34 5.28 11.17
C VAL A 51 3.57 5.23 10.27
N VAL A 52 3.39 5.23 8.95
CA VAL A 52 4.48 5.29 7.98
C VAL A 52 5.26 6.61 8.10
N ASP A 53 4.57 7.73 8.15
CA ASP A 53 5.17 9.07 8.29
C ASP A 53 5.92 9.19 9.63
N GLY A 54 5.32 8.70 10.72
CA GLY A 54 5.94 8.67 12.04
C GLY A 54 7.20 7.80 12.12
N ALA A 55 7.35 6.82 11.22
CA ALA A 55 8.57 6.03 11.09
C ALA A 55 9.66 6.72 10.24
N GLY A 56 9.37 7.87 9.62
CA GLY A 56 10.27 8.57 8.69
C GLY A 56 10.04 8.20 7.23
N GLY A 57 8.86 7.68 6.87
CA GLY A 57 8.49 7.27 5.52
C GLY A 57 8.51 5.76 5.30
N ILE A 58 8.07 5.33 4.11
CA ILE A 58 7.80 3.92 3.80
C ILE A 58 9.05 3.03 3.88
N GLU A 59 10.20 3.53 3.43
CA GLU A 59 11.46 2.77 3.49
C GLU A 59 11.90 2.52 4.94
N ALA A 60 11.82 3.56 5.79
CA ALA A 60 12.16 3.46 7.20
C ALA A 60 11.18 2.55 7.96
N PHE A 61 9.88 2.64 7.63
CA PHE A 61 8.86 1.73 8.15
C PHE A 61 9.17 0.27 7.79
N LEU A 62 9.39 -0.04 6.51
CA LEU A 62 9.67 -1.40 6.04
C LEU A 62 10.96 -1.96 6.65
N LYS A 63 12.02 -1.16 6.71
CA LYS A 63 13.27 -1.52 7.38
C LYS A 63 13.05 -1.85 8.86
N SER A 64 12.21 -1.09 9.57
CA SER A 64 11.85 -1.36 10.97
C SER A 64 11.12 -2.69 11.17
N LYS A 65 10.50 -3.23 10.10
CA LYS A 65 9.84 -4.55 10.09
C LYS A 65 10.73 -5.68 9.57
N GLY A 66 12.01 -5.40 9.32
CA GLY A 66 12.98 -6.38 8.83
C GLY A 66 12.94 -6.60 7.31
N VAL A 67 12.27 -5.73 6.55
CA VAL A 67 12.29 -5.79 5.08
C VAL A 67 13.56 -5.09 4.57
N PRO A 68 14.47 -5.80 3.89
CA PRO A 68 15.70 -5.22 3.35
C PRO A 68 15.40 -4.25 2.20
N ALA A 69 16.23 -3.22 2.02
CA ALA A 69 16.08 -2.23 0.95
C ALA A 69 16.15 -2.83 -0.47
N GLN A 70 16.76 -4.01 -0.62
CA GLN A 70 16.80 -4.75 -1.88
C GLN A 70 15.41 -5.20 -2.35
N ILE A 71 14.47 -5.39 -1.42
CA ILE A 71 13.13 -5.91 -1.73
C ILE A 71 12.25 -4.84 -2.39
N PRO A 72 12.09 -3.62 -1.84
CA PRO A 72 11.37 -2.54 -2.54
C PRO A 72 11.93 -2.24 -3.93
N GLU A 73 13.25 -2.28 -4.10
CA GLU A 73 13.88 -2.05 -5.41
C GLU A 73 13.53 -3.17 -6.40
N ALA A 74 13.61 -4.43 -5.97
CA ALA A 74 13.18 -5.56 -6.79
C ALA A 74 11.68 -5.51 -7.12
N ILE A 75 10.85 -5.03 -6.19
CA ILE A 75 9.41 -4.84 -6.42
C ILE A 75 9.20 -3.82 -7.54
N ARG A 76 9.89 -2.68 -7.51
CA ARG A 76 9.78 -1.63 -8.54
C ARG A 76 10.15 -2.18 -9.92
N GLN A 77 11.31 -2.83 -10.03
CA GLN A 77 11.77 -3.44 -11.27
C GLN A 77 10.79 -4.47 -11.83
N ASN A 78 10.23 -5.35 -10.97
CA ASN A 78 9.36 -6.42 -11.42
C ASN A 78 7.91 -5.99 -11.75
N ILE A 79 7.43 -4.88 -11.17
CA ILE A 79 6.03 -4.45 -11.32
C ILE A 79 5.90 -3.34 -12.37
N GLU A 80 6.88 -2.43 -12.48
CA GLU A 80 6.83 -1.31 -13.42
C GLU A 80 7.34 -1.71 -14.81
N GLU A 81 8.31 -2.62 -14.90
CA GLU A 81 8.81 -3.09 -16.20
C GLU A 81 7.88 -4.18 -16.76
N PRO A 82 7.39 -4.03 -18.00
CA PRO A 82 6.63 -5.09 -18.64
C PRO A 82 7.54 -6.31 -18.82
N VAL A 83 7.12 -7.46 -18.28
CA VAL A 83 7.77 -8.75 -18.57
C VAL A 83 7.67 -8.97 -20.08
N GLU A 84 8.80 -8.87 -20.79
CA GLU A 84 8.89 -9.31 -22.19
C GLU A 84 8.46 -10.78 -22.23
N ARG A 85 7.33 -11.06 -22.89
CA ARG A 85 6.80 -12.40 -23.11
C ARG A 85 7.04 -12.83 -24.55
#